data_AF-A0A269W4N6-F1
#
_entry.id   AF-A0A269W4N6-F1
#
_cell.length_a   1.000
_cell.length_b   1.000
_cell.length_c   1.000
_cell.angle_alpha   90.00
_cell.angle_beta   90.00
_cell.angle_gamma   90.00
#
_symmetry.space_group_name_H-M   'P 1'
#
loop_
_entity.id
_entity.type
_entity.pdbx_description
1 polymer ?
#
loop_
_entity_poly.entity_id
_entity_poly.type
_entity_poly.pdbx_seq_one_letter_code
_entity_poly.pdbx_strand_id
1 'polypeptide(L)'
;MKKRLYGVVALVILLILSYGVIQYKEKTDNEKLSEENHQVQDGNDRTNMHSIQVTKDQVYKGNLVLVNKDHPVSPVAEASDAVNLSKHPELINGFVLLDNSIRLTPFLVQKFSTMTKAAQKDDVNRFMITSGYRDKKKQTELYEEMGPDYALPGGYSEHNLGLALDIGSTEGKMEYAAEGKWLMDNAWRYGFVLRYPEDKTAITGIQFEPWHFRYVGLPHSAIMYENHFVLEEYLDYLREQKSMTITVNRQKYTIDYYPIIEDTTIRVPVNLHYEISGNNIDGLIVTVYSGEDDASTNEDLNKDASTDESPADTVPAVENPADTVPADEKPQVQKPSSAAPEDG
;
A
#
# COMPACT_ATOMS: atom_id res chain seq x y z
N MET A 1 -74.89 16.15 -3.03
CA MET A 1 -73.49 16.02 -3.47
C MET A 1 -72.47 15.99 -2.32
N LYS A 2 -72.56 16.88 -1.31
CA LYS A 2 -71.58 16.95 -0.20
C LYS A 2 -71.40 15.66 0.63
N LYS A 3 -72.47 14.92 0.95
CA LYS A 3 -72.37 13.64 1.72
C LYS A 3 -71.61 12.53 1.01
N ARG A 4 -71.66 12.47 -0.34
CA ARG A 4 -70.89 11.48 -1.12
C ARG A 4 -69.41 11.86 -1.19
N LEU A 5 -69.09 13.15 -1.17
CA LEU A 5 -67.72 13.64 -1.15
C LEU A 5 -67.00 13.32 0.17
N TYR A 6 -67.67 13.50 1.33
CA TYR A 6 -67.10 13.10 2.62
C TYR A 6 -66.87 11.59 2.74
N GLY A 7 -67.74 10.77 2.14
CA GLY A 7 -67.54 9.31 2.10
C GLY A 7 -66.31 8.89 1.28
N VAL A 8 -66.06 9.56 0.15
CA VAL A 8 -64.87 9.29 -0.68
C VAL A 8 -63.59 9.76 0.02
N VAL A 9 -63.61 10.94 0.66
CA VAL A 9 -62.45 11.45 1.41
C VAL A 9 -62.12 10.55 2.61
N ALA A 10 -63.13 10.08 3.34
CA ALA A 10 -62.91 9.14 4.44
C ALA A 10 -62.32 7.80 3.97
N LEU A 11 -62.73 7.31 2.80
CA LEU A 11 -62.19 6.08 2.21
C LEU A 11 -60.71 6.25 1.80
N VAL A 12 -60.34 7.41 1.24
CA VAL A 12 -58.95 7.71 0.87
C VAL A 12 -58.05 7.83 2.12
N ILE A 13 -58.54 8.45 3.19
CA ILE A 13 -57.79 8.54 4.46
C ILE A 13 -57.59 7.13 5.06
N LEU A 14 -58.60 6.28 5.03
CA LEU A 14 -58.49 4.89 5.49
C LEU A 14 -57.49 4.09 4.66
N LEU A 15 -57.45 4.30 3.34
CA LEU A 15 -56.46 3.67 2.47
C LEU A 15 -55.03 4.15 2.79
N ILE A 16 -54.82 5.45 2.99
CA ILE A 16 -53.51 6.00 3.38
C ILE A 16 -53.07 5.47 4.74
N LEU A 17 -53.97 5.42 5.73
CA LEU A 17 -53.66 4.86 7.05
C LEU A 17 -53.35 3.36 6.97
N SER A 18 -54.10 2.60 6.15
CA SER A 18 -53.83 1.18 5.93
C SER A 18 -52.48 0.95 5.24
N TYR A 19 -52.12 1.81 4.29
CA TYR A 19 -50.82 1.77 3.61
C TYR A 19 -49.67 2.12 4.57
N GLY A 20 -49.86 3.13 5.42
CA GLY A 20 -48.90 3.47 6.48
C GLY A 20 -48.69 2.34 7.48
N VAL A 21 -49.74 1.60 7.85
CA VAL A 21 -49.64 0.42 8.72
C VAL A 21 -48.93 -0.74 8.03
N ILE A 22 -49.16 -0.97 6.73
CA ILE A 22 -48.45 -1.99 5.95
C ILE A 22 -46.96 -1.66 5.87
N GLN A 23 -46.59 -0.41 5.56
CA GLN A 23 -45.20 0.03 5.49
C GLN A 23 -44.50 -0.01 6.86
N TYR A 24 -45.20 0.35 7.93
CA TYR A 24 -44.68 0.24 9.29
C TYR A 24 -44.44 -1.24 9.67
N LYS A 25 -45.35 -2.13 9.28
CA LYS A 25 -45.23 -3.57 9.52
C LYS A 25 -44.10 -4.18 8.68
N GLU A 26 -43.95 -3.83 7.41
CA GLU A 26 -42.81 -4.25 6.57
C GLU A 26 -41.47 -3.75 7.14
N LYS A 27 -41.41 -2.52 7.66
CA LYS A 27 -40.19 -2.01 8.32
C LYS A 27 -39.88 -2.77 9.61
N THR A 28 -40.90 -3.05 10.43
CA THR A 28 -40.74 -3.80 11.69
C THR A 28 -40.39 -5.27 11.44
N ASP A 29 -40.97 -5.86 10.39
CA ASP A 29 -40.69 -7.24 9.97
C ASP A 29 -39.31 -7.33 9.30
N ASN A 30 -38.86 -6.31 8.54
CA ASN A 30 -37.48 -6.23 8.03
C ASN A 30 -36.44 -5.99 9.13
N GLU A 31 -36.73 -5.15 10.13
CA GLU A 31 -35.87 -4.99 11.31
C GLU A 31 -35.79 -6.32 12.08
N LYS A 32 -36.90 -7.04 12.27
CA LYS A 32 -36.90 -8.38 12.87
C LYS A 32 -36.22 -9.46 12.02
N LEU A 33 -36.38 -9.45 10.69
CA LEU A 33 -35.69 -10.37 9.77
C LEU A 33 -34.18 -10.05 9.68
N SER A 34 -33.76 -8.81 9.94
CA SER A 34 -32.36 -8.43 10.06
C SER A 34 -31.74 -8.84 11.41
N GLU A 35 -32.56 -8.92 12.47
CA GLU A 35 -32.15 -9.39 13.81
C GLU A 35 -32.20 -10.92 13.96
N GLU A 36 -33.04 -11.66 13.21
CA GLU A 36 -33.18 -13.12 13.34
C GLU A 36 -32.34 -13.97 12.37
N ASN A 37 -31.56 -13.37 11.44
CA ASN A 37 -30.66 -14.12 10.55
C ASN A 37 -29.16 -13.99 10.87
N HIS A 38 -28.79 -13.50 12.06
CA HIS A 38 -27.47 -13.75 12.64
C HIS A 38 -27.47 -15.06 13.45
N GLN A 39 -27.85 -16.17 12.82
CA GLN A 39 -27.22 -17.44 13.17
C GLN A 39 -25.84 -17.46 12.55
N VAL A 40 -24.92 -16.92 13.33
CA VAL A 40 -23.49 -17.13 13.22
C VAL A 40 -23.27 -18.65 13.14
N GLN A 41 -22.99 -19.16 11.94
CA GLN A 41 -22.11 -20.32 11.85
C GLN A 41 -20.75 -19.84 12.35
N ASP A 42 -20.50 -20.17 13.60
CA ASP A 42 -19.26 -19.93 14.32
C ASP A 42 -18.16 -20.72 13.61
N GLY A 43 -17.49 -20.05 12.67
CA GLY A 43 -16.15 -20.40 12.25
C GLY A 43 -15.24 -20.20 13.46
N ASN A 44 -15.00 -21.29 14.17
CA ASN A 44 -14.31 -21.47 15.45
C ASN A 44 -12.83 -21.01 15.49
N ASP A 45 -12.50 -19.82 14.98
CA ASP A 45 -11.12 -19.33 14.85
C ASP A 45 -10.77 -18.24 15.88
N ARG A 46 -11.78 -17.69 16.58
CA ARG A 46 -11.58 -16.67 17.65
C ARG A 46 -11.37 -17.26 19.05
N THR A 47 -11.40 -18.58 19.20
CA THR A 47 -11.40 -19.23 20.53
C THR A 47 -10.01 -19.36 21.14
N ASN A 48 -8.93 -19.18 20.37
CA ASN A 48 -7.56 -19.27 20.85
C ASN A 48 -6.80 -17.94 20.69
N MET A 49 -7.04 -17.01 21.62
CA MET A 49 -6.38 -15.71 21.69
C MET A 49 -5.34 -15.71 22.82
N HIS A 50 -4.17 -15.12 22.56
CA HIS A 50 -3.14 -14.87 23.56
C HIS A 50 -2.92 -13.37 23.74
N SER A 51 -2.45 -13.01 24.93
CA SER A 51 -2.19 -11.65 25.38
C SER A 51 -0.71 -11.32 25.23
N ILE A 52 -0.37 -10.41 24.32
CA ILE A 52 0.99 -9.94 24.13
C ILE A 52 1.17 -8.58 24.80
N GLN A 53 2.34 -8.38 25.42
CA GLN A 53 2.73 -7.07 25.94
C GLN A 53 3.23 -6.19 24.81
N VAL A 54 2.68 -4.99 24.72
CA VAL A 54 3.08 -3.99 23.75
C VAL A 54 3.48 -2.73 24.47
N THR A 55 4.71 -2.27 24.22
CA THR A 55 5.20 -1.02 24.77
C THR A 55 4.68 0.16 23.96
N LYS A 56 4.64 1.33 24.58
CA LYS A 56 4.29 2.58 23.88
C LYS A 56 5.14 2.86 22.63
N ASP A 57 6.37 2.35 22.59
CA ASP A 57 7.29 2.57 21.46
C ASP A 57 6.84 1.83 20.19
N GLN A 58 5.94 0.85 20.30
CA GLN A 58 5.38 0.14 19.15
C GLN A 58 4.51 1.06 18.27
N VAL A 59 3.97 2.16 18.82
CA VAL A 59 3.22 3.18 18.06
C VAL A 59 4.06 3.79 16.92
N TYR A 60 5.39 3.71 17.03
CA TYR A 60 6.30 4.26 16.05
C TYR A 60 6.83 3.23 15.03
N LYS A 61 6.36 1.97 15.05
CA LYS A 61 6.91 0.89 14.21
C LYS A 61 5.83 0.24 13.35
N GLY A 62 6.20 -0.19 12.15
CA GLY A 62 5.34 -0.97 11.26
C GLY A 62 4.97 -0.26 9.97
N ASN A 63 4.16 -0.93 9.15
CA ASN A 63 3.89 -0.54 7.76
C ASN A 63 3.00 0.72 7.62
N LEU A 64 2.22 1.05 8.65
CA LEU A 64 1.25 2.15 8.68
C LEU A 64 1.71 3.38 9.48
N VAL A 65 3.00 3.45 9.84
CA VAL A 65 3.59 4.63 10.49
C VAL A 65 3.44 5.84 9.56
N LEU A 66 2.69 6.85 9.98
CA LEU A 66 2.50 8.09 9.25
C LEU A 66 3.69 9.01 9.43
N VAL A 67 4.35 9.40 8.34
CA VAL A 67 5.41 10.40 8.37
C VAL A 67 5.03 11.54 7.45
N ASN A 68 4.98 12.74 8.01
CA ASN A 68 4.70 13.98 7.29
C ASN A 68 5.24 15.17 8.11
N LYS A 69 4.91 16.40 7.70
CA LYS A 69 5.35 17.63 8.38
C LYS A 69 4.98 17.72 9.87
N ASP A 70 3.93 17.04 10.31
CA ASP A 70 3.43 17.10 11.69
C ASP A 70 3.91 15.90 12.53
N HIS A 71 4.26 14.79 11.88
CA HIS A 71 4.66 13.53 12.51
C HIS A 71 6.03 13.06 12.00
N PRO A 72 7.14 13.43 12.64
CA PRO A 72 8.47 12.99 12.24
C PRO A 72 8.70 11.50 12.50
N VAL A 73 9.71 10.94 11.84
CA VAL A 73 10.24 9.61 12.11
C VAL A 73 10.81 9.55 13.51
N SER A 74 10.33 8.59 14.29
CA SER A 74 10.91 8.27 15.59
C SER A 74 12.26 7.58 15.44
N PRO A 75 13.25 7.82 16.32
CA PRO A 75 14.55 7.13 16.27
C PRO A 75 14.45 5.60 16.32
N VAL A 76 13.36 5.04 16.86
CA VAL A 76 13.13 3.58 16.94
C VAL A 76 12.52 3.00 15.66
N ALA A 77 12.18 3.84 14.68
CA ALA A 77 11.46 3.50 13.45
C ALA A 77 12.34 3.50 12.19
N GLU A 78 13.59 3.96 12.28
CA GLU A 78 14.50 4.02 11.13
C GLU A 78 14.86 2.62 10.61
N ALA A 79 14.86 2.43 9.29
CA ALA A 79 15.17 1.14 8.66
C ALA A 79 16.67 0.80 8.74
N SER A 80 17.06 0.09 9.80
CA SER A 80 18.45 -0.33 10.02
C SER A 80 18.96 -1.37 9.02
N ASP A 81 18.06 -2.05 8.28
CA ASP A 81 18.36 -3.17 7.40
C ASP A 81 18.46 -2.80 5.91
N ALA A 82 18.40 -1.52 5.55
CA ALA A 82 18.51 -1.08 4.17
C ALA A 82 19.91 -1.34 3.58
N VAL A 83 19.97 -2.17 2.55
CA VAL A 83 21.19 -2.59 1.83
C VAL A 83 21.39 -1.79 0.55
N ASN A 84 22.65 -1.62 0.11
CA ASN A 84 22.95 -1.00 -1.18
C ASN A 84 22.73 -2.02 -2.31
N LEU A 85 21.77 -1.76 -3.19
CA LEU A 85 21.34 -2.72 -4.21
C LEU A 85 22.39 -3.01 -5.27
N SER A 86 23.29 -2.05 -5.58
CA SER A 86 24.35 -2.28 -6.57
C SER A 86 25.39 -3.31 -6.10
N LYS A 87 25.43 -3.60 -4.79
CA LYS A 87 26.27 -4.65 -4.20
C LYS A 87 25.57 -6.01 -4.10
N HIS A 88 24.28 -6.04 -4.45
CA HIS A 88 23.39 -7.19 -4.35
C HIS A 88 22.60 -7.38 -5.66
N PRO A 89 23.29 -7.64 -6.80
CA PRO A 89 22.64 -7.80 -8.09
C PRO A 89 21.58 -8.92 -8.11
N GLU A 90 21.69 -9.92 -7.22
CA GLU A 90 20.71 -10.98 -7.02
C GLU A 90 19.33 -10.48 -6.57
N LEU A 91 19.25 -9.29 -5.97
CA LEU A 91 18.00 -8.67 -5.53
C LEU A 91 17.33 -7.84 -6.65
N ILE A 92 18.07 -7.51 -7.71
CA ILE A 92 17.59 -6.65 -8.80
C ILE A 92 16.90 -7.53 -9.84
N ASN A 93 15.56 -7.48 -9.87
CA ASN A 93 14.76 -8.27 -10.80
C ASN A 93 13.52 -7.48 -11.26
N GLY A 94 13.37 -7.31 -12.57
CA GLY A 94 12.23 -6.58 -13.17
C GLY A 94 12.32 -5.05 -13.06
N PHE A 95 13.48 -4.51 -12.70
CA PHE A 95 13.77 -3.07 -12.69
C PHE A 95 15.27 -2.81 -12.81
N VAL A 96 15.65 -1.56 -13.11
CA VAL A 96 17.03 -1.07 -13.08
C VAL A 96 17.22 -0.02 -11.99
N LEU A 97 18.48 0.34 -11.68
CA LEU A 97 18.81 1.41 -10.74
C LEU A 97 19.24 2.66 -11.50
N LEU A 98 18.81 3.84 -11.06
CA LEU A 98 19.29 5.11 -11.60
C LEU A 98 20.80 5.30 -11.30
N ASP A 99 21.25 4.91 -10.10
CA ASP A 99 22.65 4.95 -9.71
C ASP A 99 23.02 3.85 -8.70
N ASN A 100 24.33 3.74 -8.41
CA ASN A 100 24.88 2.71 -7.52
C ASN A 100 24.77 3.05 -6.02
N SER A 101 24.09 4.14 -5.66
CA SER A 101 23.87 4.57 -4.27
C SER A 101 22.50 4.15 -3.73
N ILE A 102 21.61 3.65 -4.59
CA ILE A 102 20.25 3.23 -4.21
C ILE A 102 20.29 2.16 -3.13
N ARG A 103 19.57 2.43 -2.04
CA ARG A 103 19.40 1.51 -0.92
C ARG A 103 17.94 1.18 -0.75
N LEU A 104 17.62 -0.07 -0.45
CA LEU A 104 16.28 -0.50 -0.03
C LEU A 104 16.39 -1.61 1.00
N THR A 105 15.33 -1.80 1.79
CA THR A 105 15.21 -3.00 2.63
C THR A 105 14.96 -4.20 1.72
N PRO A 106 15.55 -5.38 2.00
CA PRO A 106 15.26 -6.60 1.23
C PRO A 106 13.77 -6.91 1.15
N PHE A 107 13.02 -6.59 2.21
CA PHE A 107 11.56 -6.68 2.25
C PHE A 107 10.90 -5.86 1.15
N LEU A 108 11.22 -4.56 1.04
CA LEU A 108 10.60 -3.69 0.05
C LEU A 108 11.00 -4.09 -1.37
N VAL A 109 12.24 -4.54 -1.57
CA VAL A 109 12.69 -5.07 -2.87
C VAL A 109 11.85 -6.27 -3.28
N GLN A 110 11.61 -7.23 -2.38
CA GLN A 110 10.80 -8.40 -2.68
C GLN A 110 9.36 -8.02 -3.09
N LYS A 111 8.75 -7.07 -2.36
CA LYS A 111 7.40 -6.57 -2.66
C LYS A 111 7.37 -5.87 -4.02
N PHE A 112 8.35 -5.01 -4.29
CA PHE A 112 8.47 -4.32 -5.56
C PHE A 112 8.71 -5.29 -6.73
N SER A 113 9.62 -6.25 -6.61
CA SER A 113 9.87 -7.28 -7.64
C SER A 113 8.62 -8.13 -7.93
N THR A 114 7.79 -8.38 -6.92
CA THR A 114 6.51 -9.08 -7.11
C THR A 114 5.55 -8.25 -7.97
N MET A 115 5.46 -6.95 -7.69
CA MET A 115 4.63 -6.02 -8.44
C MET A 115 5.11 -5.85 -9.89
N THR A 116 6.42 -5.64 -10.12
CA THR A 116 6.97 -5.49 -11.48
C THR A 116 6.84 -6.76 -12.30
N LYS A 117 6.97 -7.94 -11.69
CA LYS A 117 6.70 -9.22 -12.37
C LYS A 117 5.25 -9.37 -12.82
N ALA A 118 4.30 -8.78 -12.10
CA ALA A 118 2.91 -8.76 -12.53
C ALA A 118 2.70 -7.78 -13.69
N ALA A 119 3.27 -6.58 -13.59
CA ALA A 119 3.24 -5.58 -14.66
C ALA A 119 3.83 -6.11 -15.98
N GLN A 120 4.87 -6.94 -15.90
CA GLN A 120 5.47 -7.58 -17.06
C GLN A 120 4.47 -8.45 -17.85
N LYS A 121 3.44 -9.01 -17.19
CA LYS A 121 2.38 -9.78 -17.88
C LYS A 121 1.47 -8.92 -18.73
N ASP A 122 1.46 -7.62 -18.48
CA ASP A 122 0.73 -6.59 -19.21
C ASP A 122 1.68 -5.79 -20.14
N ASP A 123 2.86 -6.35 -20.45
CA ASP A 123 3.92 -5.74 -21.27
C ASP A 123 4.50 -4.42 -20.70
N VAL A 124 4.38 -4.18 -19.39
CA VAL A 124 4.95 -3.02 -18.69
C VAL A 124 6.18 -3.45 -17.88
N ASN A 125 7.38 -3.05 -18.31
CA ASN A 125 8.63 -3.63 -17.78
C ASN A 125 9.85 -2.68 -17.76
N ARG A 126 9.67 -1.37 -17.98
CA ARG A 126 10.77 -0.39 -18.04
C ARG A 126 11.00 0.34 -16.72
N PHE A 127 10.75 -0.32 -15.60
CA PHE A 127 10.87 0.26 -14.27
C PHE A 127 12.33 0.59 -13.90
N MET A 128 12.50 1.73 -13.24
CA MET A 128 13.75 2.18 -12.64
C MET A 128 13.50 2.62 -11.20
N ILE A 129 14.40 2.31 -10.28
CA ILE A 129 14.38 2.92 -8.95
C ILE A 129 15.29 4.14 -8.97
N THR A 130 14.71 5.31 -8.71
CA THR A 130 15.41 6.60 -8.72
C THR A 130 15.81 7.05 -7.32
N SER A 131 15.09 6.58 -6.29
CA SER A 131 15.42 6.84 -4.89
C SER A 131 14.80 5.75 -4.00
N GLY A 132 15.50 5.40 -2.92
CA GLY A 132 15.04 4.43 -1.93
C GLY A 132 15.27 4.95 -0.52
N TYR A 133 15.74 4.10 0.39
CA TYR A 133 16.08 4.51 1.75
C TYR A 133 17.10 5.64 1.77
N ARG A 134 16.78 6.70 2.51
CA ARG A 134 17.67 7.82 2.83
C ARG A 134 17.77 7.89 4.35
N ASP A 135 18.97 7.92 4.90
CA ASP A 135 19.12 8.22 6.33
C ASP A 135 18.89 9.72 6.60
N LYS A 136 18.76 10.07 7.88
CA LYS A 136 18.52 11.46 8.30
C LYS A 136 19.56 12.43 7.76
N LYS A 137 20.84 12.04 7.75
CA LYS A 137 21.95 12.88 7.27
C LYS A 137 21.78 13.18 5.77
N LYS A 138 21.54 12.14 4.97
CA LYS A 138 21.34 12.29 3.52
C LYS A 138 20.09 13.12 3.20
N GLN A 139 19.04 12.97 4.00
CA GLN A 139 17.83 13.79 3.85
C GLN A 139 18.09 15.26 4.19
N THR A 140 18.87 15.55 5.24
CA THR A 140 19.28 16.92 5.57
C THR A 140 20.13 17.55 4.47
N GLU A 141 21.10 16.82 3.91
CA GLU A 141 21.92 17.31 2.79
C GLU A 141 21.05 17.68 1.57
N LEU A 142 20.07 16.83 1.23
CA LEU A 142 19.14 17.12 0.14
C LEU A 142 18.27 18.35 0.42
N TYR A 143 17.80 18.50 1.66
CA TYR A 143 17.02 19.66 2.07
C TYR A 143 17.81 20.96 1.93
N GLU A 144 19.08 20.96 2.34
CA GLU A 144 19.98 22.10 2.21
C GLU A 144 20.29 22.44 0.75
N GLU A 145 20.38 21.43 -0.13
CA GLU A 145 20.67 21.61 -1.56
C GLU A 145 19.45 22.09 -2.36
N MET A 146 18.28 21.49 -2.14
CA MET A 146 17.08 21.69 -2.97
C MET A 146 16.11 22.72 -2.40
N GLY A 147 16.18 22.99 -1.09
CA GLY A 147 15.29 23.91 -0.40
C GLY A 147 13.93 23.30 0.01
N PRO A 148 13.15 24.05 0.81
CA PRO A 148 11.90 23.58 1.42
C PRO A 148 10.75 23.34 0.43
N ASP A 149 10.82 23.92 -0.77
CA ASP A 149 9.81 23.74 -1.81
C ASP A 149 9.88 22.33 -2.44
N TYR A 150 11.02 21.63 -2.28
CA TYR A 150 11.28 20.35 -2.94
C TYR A 150 11.54 19.21 -1.94
N ALA A 151 12.19 19.50 -0.82
CA ALA A 151 12.60 18.48 0.13
C ALA A 151 12.05 18.78 1.53
N LEU A 152 11.80 17.70 2.29
CA LEU A 152 11.46 17.77 3.70
C LEU A 152 12.72 17.71 4.57
N PRO A 153 12.73 18.38 5.74
CA PRO A 153 13.84 18.29 6.69
C PRO A 153 14.16 16.84 7.09
N GLY A 154 15.40 16.58 7.49
CA GLY A 154 15.82 15.26 7.94
C GLY A 154 14.96 14.72 9.10
N GLY A 155 14.35 13.55 8.89
CA GLY A 155 13.41 12.94 9.83
C GLY A 155 11.93 13.20 9.53
N TYR A 156 11.60 13.93 8.46
CA TYR A 156 10.21 14.16 8.03
C TYR A 156 9.89 13.50 6.68
N SER A 157 10.81 12.67 6.14
CA SER A 157 10.65 12.00 4.85
C SER A 157 10.30 10.52 5.04
N GLU A 158 9.34 10.01 4.28
CA GLU A 158 8.99 8.58 4.32
C GLU A 158 10.16 7.67 3.88
N HIS A 159 11.12 8.19 3.11
CA HIS A 159 12.33 7.45 2.75
C HIS A 159 13.19 7.08 3.97
N ASN A 160 13.05 7.78 5.10
CA ASN A 160 13.71 7.43 6.35
C ASN A 160 13.13 6.15 6.99
N LEU A 161 11.93 5.69 6.58
CA LEU A 161 11.31 4.45 7.06
C LEU A 161 11.72 3.20 6.25
N GLY A 162 12.32 3.37 5.07
CA GLY A 162 12.59 2.24 4.17
C GLY A 162 11.32 1.55 3.63
N LEU A 163 10.17 2.24 3.68
CA LEU A 163 8.88 1.79 3.17
C LEU A 163 8.42 2.56 1.92
N ALA A 164 9.12 3.63 1.56
CA ALA A 164 8.87 4.44 0.37
C ALA A 164 10.00 4.28 -0.65
N LEU A 165 9.65 4.39 -1.92
CA LEU A 165 10.58 4.41 -3.04
C LEU A 165 10.06 5.35 -4.13
N ASP A 166 11.01 6.01 -4.80
CA ASP A 166 10.73 6.76 -6.01
C ASP A 166 10.99 5.86 -7.22
N ILE A 167 9.97 5.70 -8.05
CA ILE A 167 9.96 4.83 -9.22
C ILE A 167 9.97 5.71 -10.46
N GLY A 168 10.85 5.41 -11.40
CA GLY A 168 10.93 5.99 -12.74
C GLY A 168 10.65 4.97 -13.83
N SER A 169 10.62 5.46 -15.07
CA SER A 169 10.58 4.66 -16.29
C SER A 169 11.76 5.03 -17.19
N THR A 170 12.37 4.05 -17.86
CA THR A 170 13.41 4.33 -18.87
C THR A 170 12.84 4.96 -20.15
N GLU A 171 11.51 4.99 -20.31
CA GLU A 171 10.84 5.50 -21.50
C GLU A 171 10.31 6.93 -21.34
N GLY A 172 10.28 7.47 -20.11
CA GLY A 172 9.84 8.85 -19.89
C GLY A 172 9.38 9.16 -18.47
N LYS A 173 8.75 10.33 -18.32
CA LYS A 173 8.19 10.78 -17.04
C LYS A 173 7.03 9.89 -16.61
N MET A 174 6.95 9.60 -15.31
CA MET A 174 5.93 8.71 -14.72
C MET A 174 4.49 9.16 -15.00
N GLU A 175 4.22 10.46 -15.06
CA GLU A 175 2.90 11.00 -15.43
C GLU A 175 2.40 10.53 -16.82
N TYR A 176 3.30 10.17 -17.75
CA TYR A 176 2.94 9.79 -19.11
C TYR A 176 3.30 8.35 -19.48
N ALA A 177 4.36 7.81 -18.86
CA ALA A 177 4.89 6.48 -19.13
C ALA A 177 3.89 5.37 -18.79
N ALA A 178 4.02 4.22 -19.46
CA ALA A 178 3.17 3.06 -19.21
C ALA A 178 3.31 2.55 -17.77
N GLU A 179 4.53 2.60 -17.22
CA GLU A 179 4.84 2.22 -15.84
C GLU A 179 4.03 3.04 -14.83
N GLY A 180 3.99 4.36 -14.97
CA GLY A 180 3.28 5.21 -14.01
C GLY A 180 1.77 5.00 -14.06
N LYS A 181 1.19 4.90 -15.27
CA LYS A 181 -0.23 4.57 -15.45
C LYS A 181 -0.57 3.21 -14.83
N TRP A 182 0.25 2.19 -15.12
CA TRP A 182 0.04 0.85 -14.58
C TRP A 182 0.10 0.85 -13.05
N LEU A 183 1.06 1.56 -12.44
CA LEU A 183 1.16 1.64 -10.99
C LEU A 183 -0.04 2.36 -10.35
N MET A 184 -0.53 3.45 -10.94
CA MET A 184 -1.73 4.15 -10.43
C MET A 184 -2.95 3.22 -10.36
N ASP A 185 -3.09 2.31 -11.33
CA ASP A 185 -4.23 1.40 -11.41
C ASP A 185 -4.04 0.10 -10.61
N ASN A 186 -2.79 -0.33 -10.37
CA ASN A 186 -2.51 -1.70 -9.90
C ASN A 186 -1.63 -1.81 -8.65
N ALA A 187 -0.90 -0.76 -8.25
CA ALA A 187 0.08 -0.86 -7.16
C ALA A 187 -0.55 -1.30 -5.82
N TRP A 188 -1.81 -0.89 -5.59
CA TRP A 188 -2.59 -1.25 -4.40
C TRP A 188 -2.76 -2.76 -4.22
N ARG A 189 -2.77 -3.53 -5.31
CA ARG A 189 -2.91 -4.99 -5.28
C ARG A 189 -1.68 -5.67 -4.65
N TYR A 190 -0.58 -4.93 -4.50
CA TYR A 190 0.70 -5.41 -4.00
C TYR A 190 1.12 -4.74 -2.69
N GLY A 191 0.23 -3.98 -2.06
CA GLY A 191 0.53 -3.31 -0.80
C GLY A 191 1.04 -1.87 -0.95
N PHE A 192 1.13 -1.33 -2.17
CA PHE A 192 1.66 0.01 -2.43
C PHE A 192 0.55 1.02 -2.73
N VAL A 193 0.75 2.27 -2.35
CA VAL A 193 -0.15 3.38 -2.71
C VAL A 193 0.66 4.51 -3.34
N LEU A 194 0.04 5.21 -4.30
CA LEU A 194 0.53 6.52 -4.73
C LEU A 194 0.35 7.48 -3.55
N ARG A 195 1.46 7.92 -2.95
CA ARG A 195 1.41 8.59 -1.64
C ARG A 195 0.88 10.02 -1.72
N TYR A 196 1.20 10.71 -2.81
CA TYR A 196 0.89 12.13 -3.03
C TYR A 196 0.15 12.32 -4.35
N PRO A 197 -1.17 12.02 -4.39
CA PRO A 197 -2.00 12.27 -5.57
C PRO A 197 -2.36 13.77 -5.68
N GLU A 198 -2.65 14.21 -6.90
CA GLU A 198 -2.87 15.63 -7.26
C GLU A 198 -4.04 16.28 -6.50
N ASP A 199 -5.11 15.53 -6.26
CA ASP A 199 -6.33 16.01 -5.62
C ASP A 199 -6.25 16.07 -4.08
N LYS A 200 -5.12 15.68 -3.48
CA LYS A 200 -4.96 15.54 -2.01
C LYS A 200 -3.85 16.40 -1.42
N THR A 201 -3.26 17.33 -2.18
CA THR A 201 -2.22 18.24 -1.69
C THR A 201 -2.63 19.05 -0.45
N ALA A 202 -3.91 19.42 -0.32
CA ALA A 202 -4.39 20.13 0.87
C ALA A 202 -4.33 19.29 2.16
N ILE A 203 -4.29 17.96 2.04
CA ILE A 203 -4.25 17.02 3.16
C ILE A 203 -2.81 16.57 3.42
N THR A 204 -2.11 16.12 2.38
CA THR A 204 -0.73 15.61 2.50
C THR A 204 0.28 16.72 2.72
N GLY A 205 -0.02 17.94 2.27
CA GLY A 205 0.91 19.07 2.24
C GLY A 205 1.99 18.97 1.17
N ILE A 206 1.94 17.95 0.30
CA ILE A 206 2.93 17.68 -0.74
C ILE A 206 2.23 17.74 -2.11
N GLN A 207 2.92 18.34 -3.09
CA GLN A 207 2.43 18.42 -4.47
C GLN A 207 2.33 17.02 -5.09
N PHE A 208 1.69 16.93 -6.26
CA PHE A 208 1.58 15.66 -6.98
C PHE A 208 2.97 15.07 -7.29
N GLU A 209 3.21 13.84 -6.82
CA GLU A 209 4.44 13.09 -7.07
C GLU A 209 4.12 11.72 -7.71
N PRO A 210 3.98 11.63 -9.05
CA PRO A 210 3.63 10.38 -9.74
C PRO A 210 4.67 9.27 -9.63
N TRP A 211 5.84 9.57 -9.07
CA TRP A 211 6.94 8.62 -8.84
C TRP A 211 6.96 8.05 -7.42
N HIS A 212 6.32 8.70 -6.44
CA HIS A 212 6.51 8.36 -5.02
C HIS A 212 5.45 7.35 -4.54
N PHE A 213 5.90 6.11 -4.31
CA PHE A 213 5.05 5.03 -3.83
C PHE A 213 5.43 4.59 -2.42
N ARG A 214 4.40 4.39 -1.60
CA ARG A 214 4.52 3.99 -0.20
C ARG A 214 3.94 2.61 0.01
N TYR A 215 4.70 1.70 0.61
CA TYR A 215 4.18 0.42 1.06
C TYR A 215 3.43 0.57 2.39
N VAL A 216 2.17 0.13 2.38
CA VAL A 216 1.26 0.08 3.54
C VAL A 216 0.74 -1.33 3.80
N GLY A 217 0.96 -2.27 2.87
CA GLY A 217 0.53 -3.67 2.99
C GLY A 217 -0.93 -3.91 2.56
N LEU A 218 -1.29 -5.18 2.42
CA LEU A 218 -2.68 -5.62 2.28
C LEU A 218 -3.24 -5.94 3.67
N PRO A 219 -4.53 -5.68 3.91
CA PRO A 219 -5.54 -5.19 2.96
C PRO A 219 -5.59 -3.65 2.88
N HIS A 220 -4.71 -2.97 3.60
CA HIS A 220 -4.75 -1.51 3.81
C HIS A 220 -4.75 -0.71 2.51
N SER A 221 -3.79 -1.02 1.63
CA SER A 221 -3.70 -0.44 0.28
C SER A 221 -4.97 -0.62 -0.56
N ALA A 222 -5.66 -1.76 -0.44
CA ALA A 222 -6.92 -2.00 -1.15
C ALA A 222 -8.04 -1.10 -0.61
N ILE A 223 -8.16 -0.99 0.72
CA ILE A 223 -9.15 -0.08 1.34
C ILE A 223 -8.88 1.37 0.94
N MET A 224 -7.61 1.78 0.97
CA MET A 224 -7.19 3.12 0.56
C MET A 224 -7.56 3.40 -0.90
N TYR A 225 -7.29 2.46 -1.79
CA TYR A 225 -7.61 2.58 -3.21
C TYR A 225 -9.12 2.68 -3.45
N GLU A 226 -9.92 1.78 -2.88
CA GLU A 226 -11.37 1.74 -3.05
C GLU A 226 -12.10 2.98 -2.53
N ASN A 227 -11.54 3.62 -1.49
CA ASN A 227 -12.14 4.80 -0.85
C ASN A 227 -11.45 6.12 -1.25
N HIS A 228 -10.47 6.07 -2.15
CA HIS A 228 -9.67 7.23 -2.56
C HIS A 228 -9.03 7.98 -1.37
N PHE A 229 -8.49 7.22 -0.40
CA PHE A 229 -7.82 7.77 0.77
C PHE A 229 -6.33 7.96 0.55
N VAL A 230 -5.80 9.08 1.06
CA VAL A 230 -4.39 9.15 1.46
C VAL A 230 -4.18 8.54 2.84
N LEU A 231 -2.92 8.30 3.23
CA LEU A 231 -2.60 7.62 4.48
C LEU A 231 -3.18 8.36 5.70
N GLU A 232 -3.17 9.69 5.68
CA GLU A 232 -3.78 10.54 6.71
C GLU A 232 -5.27 10.21 6.93
N GLU A 233 -6.07 10.28 5.87
CA GLU A 233 -7.51 10.00 5.93
C GLU A 233 -7.78 8.54 6.34
N TYR A 234 -6.98 7.61 5.84
CA TYR A 234 -7.13 6.19 6.14
C TYR A 234 -6.89 5.88 7.62
N LEU A 235 -5.91 6.52 8.25
CA LEU A 235 -5.63 6.31 9.68
C LEU A 235 -6.74 6.90 10.55
N ASP A 236 -7.29 8.07 10.17
CA ASP A 236 -8.46 8.64 10.83
C ASP A 236 -9.67 7.70 10.70
N TYR A 237 -9.90 7.16 9.50
CA TYR A 237 -10.95 6.17 9.25
C TYR A 237 -10.82 4.92 10.12
N LEU A 238 -9.62 4.32 10.21
CA LEU A 238 -9.40 3.15 11.07
C LEU A 238 -9.66 3.44 12.55
N ARG A 239 -9.23 4.61 13.03
CA ARG A 239 -9.46 5.06 14.40
C ARG A 239 -10.95 5.20 14.72
N GLU A 240 -11.73 5.72 13.77
CA GLU A 240 -13.19 5.86 13.90
C GLU A 240 -13.92 4.52 13.87
N GLN A 241 -13.57 3.63 12.93
CA GLN A 241 -14.22 2.32 12.79
C GLN A 241 -13.88 1.38 13.94
N LYS A 242 -12.67 1.49 14.52
CA LYS A 242 -12.11 0.65 15.59
C LYS A 242 -11.92 -0.83 15.25
N SER A 243 -12.81 -1.45 14.50
CA SER A 243 -12.71 -2.83 14.06
C SER A 243 -13.45 -3.01 12.74
N MET A 244 -12.85 -3.73 11.81
CA MET A 244 -13.50 -4.07 10.54
C MET A 244 -13.02 -5.42 10.02
N THR A 245 -13.80 -5.97 9.08
CA THR A 245 -13.46 -7.21 8.39
C THR A 245 -13.64 -7.01 6.89
N ILE A 246 -12.67 -7.42 6.10
CA ILE A 246 -12.69 -7.28 4.64
C ILE A 246 -12.10 -8.53 3.99
N THR A 247 -12.51 -8.83 2.75
CA THR A 247 -11.92 -9.90 1.95
C THR A 247 -11.28 -9.30 0.71
N VAL A 248 -9.98 -9.52 0.53
CA VAL A 248 -9.21 -9.10 -0.64
C VAL A 248 -8.55 -10.34 -1.24
N ASN A 249 -8.74 -10.58 -2.53
CA ASN A 249 -8.18 -11.77 -3.22
C ASN A 249 -8.50 -13.10 -2.52
N ARG A 250 -9.74 -13.28 -2.04
CA ARG A 250 -10.22 -14.46 -1.28
C ARG A 250 -9.62 -14.63 0.12
N GLN A 251 -8.57 -13.88 0.48
CA GLN A 251 -8.09 -13.81 1.86
C GLN A 251 -9.00 -12.88 2.66
N LYS A 252 -9.49 -13.34 3.82
CA LYS A 252 -10.23 -12.51 4.76
C LYS A 252 -9.27 -11.91 5.79
N TYR A 253 -9.52 -10.66 6.14
CA TYR A 253 -8.74 -9.88 7.07
C TYR A 253 -9.64 -9.31 8.15
N THR A 254 -9.16 -9.31 9.39
CA THR A 254 -9.73 -8.50 10.47
C THR A 254 -8.73 -7.43 10.83
N ILE A 255 -9.18 -6.18 10.93
CA ILE A 255 -8.35 -5.03 11.27
C ILE A 255 -8.92 -4.42 12.53
N ASP A 256 -8.12 -4.34 13.59
CA ASP A 256 -8.52 -3.77 14.88
C ASP A 256 -7.58 -2.61 15.23
N TYR A 257 -8.17 -1.48 15.66
CA TYR A 257 -7.45 -0.31 16.16
C TYR A 257 -7.50 -0.27 17.69
N TYR A 258 -6.33 -0.10 18.31
CA TYR A 258 -6.15 -0.01 19.75
C TYR A 258 -5.52 1.36 20.10
N PRO A 259 -6.22 2.24 20.82
CA PRO A 259 -5.61 3.46 21.34
C PRO A 259 -4.56 3.11 22.40
N ILE A 260 -3.34 3.61 22.25
CA ILE A 260 -2.23 3.35 23.16
C ILE A 260 -1.82 4.64 23.86
N ILE A 261 -2.08 4.68 25.16
CA ILE A 261 -1.76 5.81 26.04
C ILE A 261 -0.60 5.45 26.98
N GLU A 262 -0.46 4.16 27.28
CA GLU A 262 0.57 3.56 28.13
C GLU A 262 0.86 2.13 27.67
N ASP A 263 1.89 1.51 28.25
CA ASP A 263 2.19 0.10 28.00
C ASP A 263 0.96 -0.76 28.31
N THR A 264 0.57 -1.62 27.36
CA THR A 264 -0.69 -2.35 27.44
C THR A 264 -0.55 -3.79 26.97
N THR A 265 -1.62 -4.54 27.17
CA THR A 265 -1.78 -5.89 26.64
C THR A 265 -2.83 -5.88 25.55
N ILE A 266 -2.47 -6.37 24.36
CA ILE A 266 -3.43 -6.60 23.28
C ILE A 266 -3.64 -8.10 23.06
N ARG A 267 -4.82 -8.45 22.54
CA ARG A 267 -5.18 -9.83 22.23
C ARG A 267 -4.93 -10.11 20.76
N VAL A 268 -4.13 -11.13 20.49
CA VAL A 268 -3.82 -11.60 19.13
C VAL A 268 -4.15 -13.09 19.01
N PRO A 269 -4.51 -13.58 17.82
CA PRO A 269 -4.78 -15.00 17.61
C PRO A 269 -3.49 -15.83 17.72
N VAL A 270 -3.61 -17.04 18.27
CA VAL A 270 -2.46 -17.95 18.49
C VAL A 270 -2.05 -18.68 17.20
N ASN A 271 -3.01 -19.03 16.34
CA ASN A 271 -2.79 -19.90 15.17
C ASN A 271 -2.99 -19.20 13.83
N LEU A 272 -3.13 -17.88 13.84
CA LEU A 272 -3.31 -17.09 12.63
C LEU A 272 -2.14 -16.15 12.45
N HIS A 273 -1.79 -15.87 11.20
CA HIS A 273 -0.84 -14.82 10.90
C HIS A 273 -1.46 -13.46 11.23
N TYR A 274 -0.68 -12.59 11.86
CA TYR A 274 -1.07 -11.22 12.12
C TYR A 274 0.12 -10.27 11.97
N GLU A 275 -0.19 -9.02 11.66
CA GLU A 275 0.74 -7.90 11.65
C GLU A 275 0.31 -6.85 12.69
N ILE A 276 1.27 -6.15 13.26
CA ILE A 276 1.04 -5.01 14.16
C ILE A 276 1.79 -3.81 13.60
N SER A 277 1.07 -2.71 13.43
CA SER A 277 1.66 -1.44 13.07
C SER A 277 1.15 -0.35 13.99
N GLY A 278 2.04 0.50 14.46
CA GLY A 278 1.65 1.81 14.96
C GLY A 278 1.22 2.75 13.83
N ASN A 279 0.54 3.83 14.20
CA ASN A 279 0.15 4.91 13.29
C ASN A 279 1.05 6.15 13.39
N ASN A 280 2.09 6.14 14.24
CA ASN A 280 2.96 7.27 14.58
C ASN A 280 2.30 8.39 15.41
N ILE A 281 1.10 8.19 15.93
CA ILE A 281 0.32 9.23 16.61
C ILE A 281 -0.11 8.75 18.00
N ASP A 282 -1.01 7.78 18.07
CA ASP A 282 -1.81 7.50 19.27
C ASP A 282 -2.31 6.05 19.37
N GLY A 283 -1.96 5.17 18.42
CA GLY A 283 -2.52 3.83 18.43
C GLY A 283 -1.80 2.79 17.59
N LEU A 284 -2.30 1.57 17.73
CA LEU A 284 -1.87 0.38 17.00
C LEU A 284 -3.00 -0.15 16.13
N ILE A 285 -2.63 -0.61 14.95
CA ILE A 285 -3.44 -1.37 14.02
C ILE A 285 -2.95 -2.82 14.08
N VAL A 286 -3.85 -3.73 14.39
CA VAL A 286 -3.60 -5.18 14.33
C VAL A 286 -4.37 -5.74 13.15
N THR A 287 -3.65 -6.38 12.24
CA THR A 287 -4.21 -6.97 11.03
C THR A 287 -4.08 -8.48 11.10
N VAL A 288 -5.19 -9.18 11.25
CA VAL A 288 -5.25 -10.65 11.33
C VAL A 288 -5.68 -11.21 9.98
N TYR A 289 -4.94 -12.19 9.50
CA TYR A 289 -5.22 -12.95 8.30
C TYR A 289 -6.02 -14.19 8.72
N SER A 290 -7.28 -14.28 8.28
CA SER A 290 -8.21 -15.35 8.66
C SER A 290 -8.93 -15.90 7.44
N GLY A 291 -9.29 -17.18 7.43
CA GLY A 291 -9.87 -17.84 6.25
C GLY A 291 -8.84 -18.61 5.43
N GLU A 292 -9.28 -19.71 4.81
CA GLU A 292 -8.45 -20.72 4.14
C GLU A 292 -7.52 -20.12 3.08
N ASP A 293 -6.24 -20.03 3.42
CA ASP A 293 -5.21 -20.54 2.52
C ASP A 293 -5.20 -22.07 2.73
N ASP A 294 -5.51 -22.83 1.68
CA ASP A 294 -5.10 -24.22 1.57
C ASP A 294 -3.57 -24.24 1.70
N ALA A 295 -3.07 -24.34 2.93
CA ALA A 295 -1.67 -24.47 3.27
C ALA A 295 -1.14 -25.87 2.90
N SER A 296 -1.45 -26.36 1.70
CA SER A 296 -1.02 -27.64 1.15
C SER A 296 -0.72 -27.69 -0.35
N THR A 297 -0.66 -26.55 -1.07
CA THR A 297 -0.17 -26.57 -2.47
C THR A 297 0.80 -25.42 -2.77
N ASN A 298 2.00 -25.49 -2.18
CA ASN A 298 3.19 -24.81 -2.73
C ASN A 298 4.35 -25.79 -2.99
N GLU A 299 4.01 -27.08 -3.17
CA GLU A 299 4.86 -28.09 -3.81
C GLU A 299 4.07 -28.70 -4.98
N ASP A 300 3.85 -27.98 -6.09
CA ASP A 300 3.54 -28.60 -7.41
C ASP A 300 3.48 -27.58 -8.56
N LEU A 301 4.52 -26.75 -8.69
CA LEU A 301 4.81 -26.05 -9.95
C LEU A 301 6.24 -26.27 -10.44
N ASN A 302 6.88 -27.38 -10.02
CA ASN A 302 8.23 -27.71 -10.45
C ASN A 302 8.42 -29.20 -10.74
N LYS A 303 7.52 -29.78 -11.56
CA LYS A 303 7.72 -31.07 -12.24
C LYS A 303 6.95 -31.05 -13.56
N ASP A 304 7.56 -30.46 -14.58
CA ASP A 304 7.46 -30.95 -15.96
C ASP A 304 8.45 -30.19 -16.85
N ALA A 305 9.70 -30.65 -16.85
CA ALA A 305 10.65 -30.53 -17.95
C ALA A 305 11.90 -31.38 -17.65
N SER A 306 11.78 -32.71 -17.69
CA SER A 306 12.95 -33.61 -17.77
C SER A 306 12.54 -35.03 -18.18
N THR A 307 12.57 -35.31 -19.49
CA THR A 307 13.00 -36.58 -20.10
C THR A 307 13.47 -36.23 -21.52
N ASP A 308 14.77 -36.03 -21.73
CA ASP A 308 15.77 -37.04 -22.12
C ASP A 308 15.67 -37.46 -23.60
N GLU A 309 16.63 -37.00 -24.42
CA GLU A 309 17.54 -37.86 -25.18
C GLU A 309 18.51 -37.00 -26.02
N SER A 310 19.81 -37.27 -25.88
CA SER A 310 20.88 -36.90 -26.82
C SER A 310 21.29 -38.17 -27.59
N PRO A 311 21.83 -38.05 -28.82
CA PRO A 311 23.29 -38.20 -28.90
C PRO A 311 24.00 -37.30 -29.93
N ALA A 312 25.21 -36.89 -29.52
CA ALA A 312 26.47 -36.69 -30.25
C ALA A 312 26.47 -36.33 -31.75
N ASP A 313 27.17 -35.24 -32.13
CA ASP A 313 28.53 -35.35 -32.69
C ASP A 313 29.20 -33.99 -33.05
N THR A 314 30.49 -33.91 -32.72
CA THR A 314 31.60 -33.18 -33.39
C THR A 314 31.76 -31.64 -33.32
N VAL A 315 32.97 -31.28 -32.85
CA VAL A 315 33.72 -30.00 -32.76
C VAL A 315 34.39 -29.75 -34.14
N PRO A 316 34.67 -28.50 -34.64
CA PRO A 316 35.70 -27.65 -34.03
C PRO A 316 35.60 -26.12 -34.08
N ALA A 317 36.47 -25.55 -33.24
CA ALA A 317 36.73 -24.16 -32.88
C ALA A 317 37.16 -23.25 -34.05
N VAL A 318 36.88 -21.95 -33.91
CA VAL A 318 37.65 -20.86 -34.54
C VAL A 318 37.75 -19.66 -33.57
N GLU A 319 38.90 -19.00 -33.70
CA GLU A 319 39.61 -18.02 -32.89
C GLU A 319 38.94 -16.67 -32.59
N ASN A 320 39.36 -16.06 -31.48
CA ASN A 320 39.30 -14.62 -31.19
C ASN A 320 40.31 -13.86 -32.08
N PRO A 321 40.07 -12.56 -32.35
CA PRO A 321 40.93 -11.58 -31.69
C PRO A 321 40.22 -10.29 -31.21
N ALA A 322 40.88 -9.63 -30.28
CA ALA A 322 40.56 -8.35 -29.65
C ALA A 322 40.70 -7.14 -30.59
N ASP A 323 40.04 -6.01 -30.27
CA ASP A 323 40.71 -4.70 -30.12
C ASP A 323 39.76 -3.54 -29.65
N THR A 324 40.16 -2.91 -28.54
CA THR A 324 40.22 -1.46 -28.20
C THR A 324 39.07 -0.44 -28.47
N VAL A 325 38.39 0.02 -27.37
CA VAL A 325 38.29 1.39 -26.75
C VAL A 325 38.10 2.63 -27.67
N PRO A 326 37.21 3.65 -27.39
CA PRO A 326 37.18 4.44 -26.15
C PRO A 326 35.84 4.92 -25.55
N ALA A 327 36.02 5.46 -24.34
CA ALA A 327 35.06 6.04 -23.40
C ALA A 327 34.66 7.50 -23.71
N ASP A 328 33.75 7.98 -22.86
CA ASP A 328 33.32 9.35 -22.58
C ASP A 328 32.16 9.93 -23.39
N GLU A 329 30.94 9.83 -22.82
CA GLU A 329 30.02 10.97 -22.73
C GLU A 329 29.08 10.78 -21.51
N LYS A 330 29.25 11.65 -20.50
CA LYS A 330 28.31 11.77 -19.36
C LYS A 330 27.05 12.51 -19.82
N PRO A 331 25.83 12.04 -19.51
CA PRO A 331 24.62 12.85 -19.71
C PRO A 331 24.60 14.02 -18.73
N GLN A 332 24.45 15.25 -19.26
CA GLN A 332 24.24 16.45 -18.46
C GLN A 332 22.83 16.49 -17.87
N VAL A 333 22.74 16.77 -16.57
CA VAL A 333 21.50 17.09 -15.86
C VAL A 333 21.06 18.51 -16.27
N GLN A 334 19.95 18.64 -16.99
CA GLN A 334 19.32 19.94 -17.22
C GLN A 334 18.38 20.29 -16.06
N LYS A 335 18.67 21.43 -15.42
CA LYS A 335 17.83 22.07 -14.41
C LYS A 335 16.57 22.64 -15.07
N PRO A 336 15.35 22.41 -14.57
CA PRO A 336 14.17 23.06 -15.11
C PRO A 336 14.21 24.57 -14.83
N SER A 337 13.91 25.34 -15.88
CA SER A 337 13.82 26.80 -15.88
C SER A 337 12.67 27.27 -14.98
N SER A 338 12.98 28.10 -13.99
CA SER A 338 11.98 28.86 -13.25
C SER A 338 11.52 30.05 -14.10
N ALA A 339 10.30 30.00 -14.63
CA ALA A 339 9.63 31.18 -15.14
C ALA A 339 9.02 31.94 -13.95
N ALA A 340 9.61 33.09 -13.61
CA ALA A 340 8.94 34.10 -12.80
C ALA A 340 7.93 34.86 -13.67
N PRO A 341 6.77 35.28 -13.14
CA PRO A 341 5.93 36.24 -13.84
C PRO A 341 6.52 37.64 -13.67
N GLU A 342 6.74 38.33 -14.79
CA GLU A 342 6.96 39.77 -14.80
C GLU A 342 5.63 40.50 -14.53
N ASP A 343 5.66 41.41 -13.56
CA ASP A 343 4.67 42.48 -13.39
C ASP A 343 4.66 43.39 -14.63
N GLY A 344 3.47 43.62 -15.18
CA GLY A 344 3.20 44.57 -16.26
C GLY A 344 1.72 44.77 -16.51
#